data_AF-A0A9P7G6T8-F1
#
_entry.id   AF-A0A9P7G6T8-F1
#
_cell.length_a   1.000
_cell.length_b   1.000
_cell.length_c   1.000
_cell.angle_alpha   90.00
_cell.angle_beta   90.00
_cell.angle_gamma   90.00
#
_symmetry.space_group_name_H-M   'P 1'
#
loop_
_entity.id
_entity.type
_entity.pdbx_description
1 polymer ?
#
loop_
_entity_poly.entity_id
_entity_poly.type
_entity_poly.pdbx_seq_one_letter_code
_entity_poly.pdbx_strand_id
1 'polypeptide(L)'
;MTEDATDTIEAPNKRFRSYTTVPGFFIQDEPTTRASAIPPRFGLLDDSADRWDKFFAHLAGLDESADRYTSYKVFFLGRHGQGVHNVAEAKYGTKAWDE
;
A
#
# COMPACT_ATOMS: atom_id res chain seq x y z
N MET A 1 -54.48 19.97 2.89
CA MET A 1 -53.69 20.47 1.73
C MET A 1 -52.62 21.36 2.32
N THR A 2 -51.34 21.05 2.44
CA THR A 2 -50.47 19.89 2.20
C THR A 2 -49.17 20.30 2.91
N GLU A 3 -48.53 19.35 3.56
CA GLU A 3 -47.27 19.52 4.30
C GLU A 3 -46.16 19.98 3.35
N ASP A 4 -45.35 20.97 3.76
CA ASP A 4 -44.07 21.27 3.11
C ASP A 4 -42.96 20.92 4.10
N ALA A 5 -42.57 19.64 4.07
CA ALA A 5 -41.39 19.16 4.75
C ALA A 5 -40.17 19.63 3.96
N THR A 6 -39.51 20.69 4.44
CA THR A 6 -38.16 21.01 3.99
C THR A 6 -37.22 19.91 4.43
N ASP A 7 -36.95 18.99 3.50
CA ASP A 7 -35.94 17.96 3.58
C ASP A 7 -34.55 18.62 3.68
N THR A 8 -34.06 18.79 4.91
CA THR A 8 -32.66 19.13 5.16
C THR A 8 -31.81 17.94 4.79
N ILE A 9 -31.27 17.95 3.57
CA ILE A 9 -30.25 17.01 3.13
C ILE A 9 -29.00 17.22 3.98
N GLU A 10 -28.80 16.39 5.00
CA GLU A 10 -27.56 16.33 5.78
C GLU A 10 -26.38 16.07 4.83
N ALA A 11 -25.35 16.91 4.89
CA ALA A 11 -24.12 16.70 4.13
C ALA A 11 -23.54 15.30 4.43
N PRO A 12 -22.99 14.57 3.43
CA PRO A 12 -22.52 13.22 3.63
C PRO A 12 -21.53 13.17 4.79
N ASN A 13 -21.88 12.38 5.81
CA ASN A 13 -21.13 12.22 7.04
C ASN A 13 -19.69 11.79 6.70
N LYS A 14 -18.75 12.75 6.75
CA LYS A 14 -17.36 12.55 6.32
C LYS A 14 -16.71 11.54 7.26
N ARG A 15 -16.60 10.28 6.82
CA ARG A 15 -15.93 9.21 7.58
C ARG A 15 -14.44 9.51 7.64
N PHE A 16 -13.97 9.98 8.79
CA PHE A 16 -12.54 10.13 9.06
C PHE A 16 -11.92 8.75 9.29
N ARG A 17 -10.84 8.43 8.57
CA ARG A 17 -9.97 7.28 8.86
C ARG A 17 -8.58 7.80 9.17
N SER A 18 -8.01 7.34 10.26
CA SER A 18 -6.58 7.49 10.55
C SER A 18 -5.82 6.31 9.96
N TYR A 19 -4.57 6.56 9.57
CA TYR A 19 -3.65 5.52 9.13
C TYR A 19 -2.34 5.71 9.88
N THR A 20 -1.80 4.60 10.38
CA THR A 20 -0.49 4.52 11.01
C THR A 20 0.21 3.28 10.50
N THR A 21 1.54 3.23 10.63
CA THR A 21 2.32 2.03 10.32
C THR A 21 2.59 1.25 11.60
N VAL A 22 2.72 -0.07 11.46
CA VAL A 22 3.24 -0.95 12.52
C VAL A 22 4.65 -1.36 12.12
N PRO A 23 5.69 -0.77 12.73
CA PRO A 23 7.07 -1.04 12.35
C PRO A 23 7.57 -2.37 12.92
N GLY A 24 8.72 -2.83 12.41
CA GLY A 24 9.45 -3.99 12.93
C GLY A 24 9.33 -5.25 12.07
N PHE A 25 8.72 -5.16 10.90
CA PHE A 25 8.55 -6.31 9.99
C PHE A 25 9.38 -6.18 8.74
N PHE A 26 9.56 -4.96 8.23
CA PHE A 26 10.12 -4.72 6.91
C PHE A 26 11.32 -3.79 7.00
N ILE A 27 12.36 -4.04 6.20
CA ILE A 27 13.52 -3.11 6.11
C ILE A 27 13.10 -1.69 5.71
N GLN A 28 11.93 -1.53 5.07
CA GLN A 28 11.35 -0.27 4.64
C GLN A 28 10.89 0.61 5.82
N ASP A 29 10.83 0.09 7.04
CA ASP A 29 10.57 0.89 8.25
C ASP A 29 11.73 1.85 8.57
N GLU A 30 12.93 1.56 8.07
CA GLU A 30 14.12 2.39 8.21
C GLU A 30 14.13 3.52 7.16
N PRO A 31 14.18 4.81 7.57
CA PRO A 31 14.15 5.96 6.66
C PRO A 31 15.26 5.98 5.60
N THR A 32 16.36 5.30 5.86
CA THR A 32 17.51 5.22 4.95
C THR A 32 17.35 4.15 3.86
N THR A 33 16.31 3.31 3.91
CA THR A 33 16.05 2.27 2.91
C THR A 33 15.68 2.86 1.55
N ARG A 34 16.48 2.54 0.52
CA ARG A 34 16.27 3.04 -0.85
C ARG A 34 15.43 2.09 -1.68
N ALA A 35 14.37 2.63 -2.29
CA ALA A 35 13.51 1.92 -3.23
C ALA A 35 14.17 1.82 -4.62
N SER A 36 15.00 0.80 -4.84
CA SER A 36 15.58 0.50 -6.15
C SER A 36 15.07 -0.85 -6.68
N ALA A 37 15.60 -1.95 -6.14
CA ALA A 37 15.21 -3.32 -6.47
C ALA A 37 14.22 -3.88 -5.43
N ILE A 38 13.40 -4.85 -5.85
CA ILE A 38 12.59 -5.63 -4.90
C ILE A 38 13.56 -6.43 -4.01
N PRO A 39 13.62 -6.17 -2.70
CA PRO A 39 14.52 -6.88 -1.81
C PRO A 39 14.06 -8.35 -1.64
N PRO A 40 14.96 -9.26 -1.22
CA PRO A 40 14.58 -10.62 -0.86
C PRO A 40 13.38 -10.61 0.10
N ARG A 41 12.43 -11.54 -0.10
CA ARG A 41 11.25 -11.66 0.77
C ARG A 41 10.44 -10.36 0.88
N PHE A 42 10.45 -9.52 -0.15
CA PHE A 42 9.84 -8.17 -0.15
C PHE A 42 10.34 -7.25 0.98
N GLY A 43 11.46 -7.60 1.62
CA GLY A 43 12.05 -6.82 2.70
C GLY A 43 11.66 -7.29 4.08
N LEU A 44 10.94 -8.42 4.21
CA LEU A 44 10.63 -9.02 5.50
C LEU A 44 11.93 -9.35 6.24
N LEU A 45 12.06 -8.90 7.49
CA LEU A 45 13.26 -9.05 8.31
C LEU A 45 13.52 -10.53 8.66
N ASP A 46 12.47 -11.28 9.02
CA ASP A 46 12.55 -12.71 9.39
C ASP A 46 13.05 -13.57 8.23
N ASP A 47 14.20 -14.23 8.41
CA ASP A 47 14.89 -15.07 7.43
C ASP A 47 14.65 -16.57 7.60
N SER A 48 13.86 -16.97 8.61
CA SER A 48 13.47 -18.37 8.84
C SER A 48 12.67 -18.95 7.66
N ALA A 49 12.67 -20.26 7.49
CA ALA A 49 12.00 -20.90 6.35
C ALA A 49 10.47 -20.66 6.33
N ASP A 50 9.87 -20.57 7.52
CA ASP A 50 8.45 -20.39 7.81
C ASP A 50 8.05 -18.92 8.05
N ARG A 51 8.92 -17.97 7.69
CA ARG A 51 8.75 -16.51 7.89
C ARG A 51 7.37 -15.97 7.50
N TRP A 52 6.81 -16.43 6.38
CA TRP A 52 5.54 -15.92 5.87
C TRP A 52 4.37 -16.44 6.69
N ASP A 53 4.42 -17.71 7.09
CA ASP A 53 3.40 -18.31 7.95
C ASP A 53 3.40 -17.61 9.32
N LYS A 54 4.58 -17.36 9.89
CA LYS A 54 4.75 -16.56 11.12
C LYS A 54 4.21 -15.14 10.97
N PHE A 55 4.55 -14.46 9.87
CA PHE A 55 4.10 -13.10 9.61
C PHE A 55 2.57 -13.03 9.49
N PHE A 56 1.94 -13.95 8.75
CA PHE A 56 0.50 -13.99 8.60
C PHE A 56 -0.21 -14.39 9.90
N ALA A 57 0.34 -15.32 10.67
CA ALA A 57 -0.18 -15.64 12.01
C ALA A 57 -0.13 -14.42 12.93
N HIS A 58 0.94 -13.62 12.87
CA HIS A 58 1.04 -12.38 13.63
C HIS A 58 0.00 -11.34 13.18
N LEU A 59 -0.17 -11.14 11.86
CA LEU A 59 -1.19 -10.23 11.32
C LEU A 59 -2.60 -10.65 11.74
N ALA A 60 -2.90 -11.95 11.70
CA ALA A 60 -4.17 -12.49 12.17
C ALA A 60 -4.38 -12.21 13.66
N GLY A 61 -3.35 -12.42 14.50
CA GLY A 61 -3.40 -12.08 15.92
C GLY A 61 -3.65 -10.59 16.18
N LEU A 62 -3.08 -9.70 15.35
CA LEU A 62 -3.35 -8.26 15.44
C LEU A 62 -4.83 -7.96 15.14
N ASP A 63 -5.38 -8.50 14.05
CA ASP A 63 -6.79 -8.31 13.69
C ASP A 63 -7.75 -8.94 14.72
N GLU A 64 -7.43 -10.11 15.28
CA GLU A 64 -8.24 -10.77 16.32
C GLU A 64 -8.28 -9.97 17.62
N SER A 65 -7.17 -9.30 17.96
CA SER A 65 -7.07 -8.45 19.16
C SER A 65 -7.59 -7.03 18.97
N ALA A 66 -7.88 -6.63 17.72
CA ALA A 66 -8.31 -5.29 17.37
C ALA A 66 -9.75 -5.01 17.80
N ASP A 67 -10.06 -3.73 18.05
CA ASP A 67 -11.45 -3.30 18.15
C ASP A 67 -12.15 -3.31 16.78
N ARG A 68 -13.49 -3.21 16.79
CA ARG A 68 -14.32 -3.22 15.58
C ARG A 68 -14.07 -2.07 14.59
N TYR A 69 -13.23 -1.09 14.93
CA TYR A 69 -12.92 0.08 14.12
C TYR A 69 -11.49 0.06 13.57
N THR A 70 -10.70 -0.92 13.98
CA THR A 70 -9.30 -1.08 13.62
C THR A 70 -9.14 -2.31 12.74
N SER A 71 -8.31 -2.20 11.71
CA SER A 71 -7.94 -3.35 10.86
C SER A 71 -6.50 -3.19 10.42
N TYR A 72 -5.74 -4.26 10.44
CA TYR A 72 -4.36 -4.29 10.00
C TYR A 72 -4.32 -4.78 8.55
N LYS A 73 -3.53 -4.09 7.71
CA LYS A 73 -3.42 -4.43 6.29
C LYS A 73 -1.98 -4.31 5.86
N VAL A 74 -1.57 -5.23 5.00
CA VAL A 74 -0.24 -5.26 4.40
C VAL A 74 -0.36 -4.85 2.93
N PHE A 75 0.49 -3.93 2.51
CA PHE A 75 0.56 -3.47 1.13
C PHE A 75 1.93 -3.82 0.53
N PHE A 76 1.93 -4.67 -0.49
CA PHE A 76 3.11 -4.91 -1.32
C PHE A 76 3.07 -3.96 -2.52
N LEU A 77 3.88 -2.90 -2.44
CA LEU A 77 3.95 -1.86 -3.46
C LEU A 77 5.25 -2.01 -4.26
N GLY A 78 5.15 -2.50 -5.50
CA GLY A 78 6.28 -2.61 -6.42
C GLY A 78 6.28 -1.48 -7.45
N ARG A 79 7.42 -0.83 -7.66
CA ARG A 79 7.62 -0.02 -8.88
C ARG A 79 7.98 -0.96 -10.02
N HIS A 80 7.21 -0.95 -11.10
CA HIS A 80 7.66 -1.51 -12.36
C HIS A 80 8.86 -0.68 -12.85
N GLY A 81 9.94 -1.33 -13.27
CA GLY A 81 11.10 -0.64 -13.85
C GLY A 81 10.71 0.12 -15.13
N GLN A 82 11.55 1.05 -15.59
CA GLN A 82 11.39 1.57 -16.95
C GLN A 82 11.62 0.42 -17.93
N GLY A 83 10.62 0.11 -18.75
CA GLY A 83 10.81 -0.77 -19.89
C GLY A 83 11.84 -0.18 -20.85
N VAL A 84 12.51 -1.03 -21.64
CA VAL A 84 13.44 -0.61 -22.72
C VAL A 84 12.84 0.45 -23.64
N HIS A 85 11.51 0.49 -23.77
CA HIS A 85 10.77 1.48 -24.54
C HIS A 85 10.92 2.92 -24.00
N ASN A 86 10.99 3.12 -22.68
CA ASN A 86 11.15 4.47 -22.12
C ASN A 86 12.60 4.97 -22.27
N VAL A 87 13.56 4.05 -22.34
CA VAL A 87 14.97 4.36 -22.62
C VAL A 87 15.15 4.65 -24.11
N ALA A 88 14.46 3.92 -24.98
CA ALA A 88 14.46 4.15 -26.42
C ALA A 88 13.79 5.48 -26.79
N GLU A 89 12.64 5.82 -26.21
CA GLU A 89 12.00 7.12 -26.39
C GLU A 89 12.93 8.27 -25.96
N ALA A 90 13.57 8.17 -24.80
CA ALA A 90 14.51 9.19 -24.32
C ALA A 90 15.77 9.32 -25.19
N LYS A 91 16.19 8.24 -25.86
CA LYS A 91 17.41 8.21 -26.69
C LYS A 91 17.16 8.58 -28.15
N TYR A 92 16.01 8.20 -28.72
CA TYR A 92 15.71 8.33 -30.15
C TYR A 92 14.58 9.33 -30.45
N GLY A 93 13.82 9.77 -29.43
CA GLY A 93 12.67 10.65 -29.58
C GLY A 93 11.46 9.97 -30.23
N THR A 94 10.26 10.51 -30.01
CA THR A 94 8.99 9.95 -30.51
C THR A 94 8.97 9.81 -32.04
N LYS A 95 9.66 10.69 -32.77
CA LYS A 95 9.66 10.72 -34.24
C LYS A 95 10.39 9.55 -34.92
N ALA A 96 11.34 8.90 -34.25
CA ALA A 96 12.09 7.79 -34.84
C ALA A 96 11.49 6.41 -34.53
N TRP A 97 10.35 6.37 -33.84
CA TRP A 97 9.68 5.13 -33.42
C TRP A 97 8.47 4.77 -34.30
N ASP A 98 7.91 5.74 -35.02
CA ASP A 98 6.75 5.58 -35.90
C ASP A 98 7.11 5.44 -37.40
N GLU A 99 8.41 5.32 -37.74
CA GLU A 99 8.90 5.00 -39.10
C GLU A 99 9.38 3.55 -39.22
#